data_AF-A0AAV8AGT8-F1
#
_entry.id   AF-A0AAV8AGT8-F1
#
_cell.length_a   1.000
_cell.length_b   1.000
_cell.length_c   1.000
_cell.angle_alpha   90.00
_cell.angle_beta   90.00
_cell.angle_gamma   90.00
#
_symmetry.space_group_name_H-M   'P 1'
#
loop_
_entity.id
_entity.type
_entity.pdbx_description
1 polymer ?
#
loop_
_entity_poly.entity_id
_entity_poly.type
_entity_poly.pdbx_seq_one_letter_code
_entity_poly.pdbx_strand_id
1 'polypeptide(L)'
;MSVSKNIPKVEQVWTKLLKEIENNVSNSKRFAIGYNVNLDVVLPAVDFFNKYIEMNNLDISTLEAKDCKEITTIEDLISVFKFHFKDGRAAERFVTDSKLYKKLTTFFIENIDHKFLLGGNAGLMANSLSENGIPVLLAGIKGPILEKLIHKKVEFPKCEFVGEETKKENQQKLEKWYIENGIEFGENSDQIHLILEYKEGSSFGGLTAGRTNRFIISNDYFNAKMKTMKLFKSQITSYQPTDIVATGIHLGDGLEKQDRLQLVDQFADNIKTLDPEIPLHFEFASVANLGFLEKILNKVLPLIDSVGINEQELSSIAISLGKYSNEEIESIRNSSPPIKLISQVMYDTFSKFENTKLSRIHFHCLGYHMIGQNPDIWEDSYNAVAAGSLKASTQASGFTLEEAIEMENFATEKLEFNERSWKLDQVNWNNDGIMRDFNIQNIKFFWAPVAPCKIPIKTVGLGDAISITGFMNSNKKKKKN
;
A
#
# COMPACT_ATOMS: atom_id res chain seq x y z
N MET A 1 11.11 -18.21 -40.48
CA MET A 1 9.90 -17.39 -40.70
C MET A 1 9.12 -17.35 -39.40
N SER A 2 9.32 -16.30 -38.60
CA SER A 2 8.55 -16.07 -37.38
C SER A 2 7.15 -15.63 -37.77
N VAL A 3 6.15 -16.47 -37.52
CA VAL A 3 4.76 -16.07 -37.63
C VAL A 3 4.54 -14.98 -36.59
N SER A 4 4.47 -13.72 -37.02
CA SER A 4 3.92 -12.64 -36.21
C SER A 4 2.44 -12.96 -36.00
N LYS A 5 2.14 -13.75 -34.97
CA LYS A 5 0.77 -13.93 -34.51
C LYS A 5 0.27 -12.54 -34.15
N ASN A 6 -0.78 -12.08 -34.84
CA ASN A 6 -1.53 -10.87 -34.50
C ASN A 6 -2.00 -10.99 -33.04
N ILE A 7 -1.20 -10.46 -32.12
CA ILE A 7 -1.65 -10.16 -30.76
C ILE A 7 -2.73 -9.08 -30.98
N PRO A 8 -3.99 -9.30 -30.54
CA PRO A 8 -5.02 -8.28 -30.63
C PRO A 8 -4.46 -6.97 -30.07
N LYS A 9 -4.73 -5.82 -30.72
CA LYS A 9 -4.29 -4.53 -30.18
C LYS A 9 -4.75 -4.48 -28.72
N VAL A 10 -3.80 -4.37 -27.81
CA VAL A 10 -4.01 -4.51 -26.37
C VAL A 10 -5.17 -3.64 -25.88
N GLU A 11 -5.36 -2.48 -26.52
CA GLU A 11 -6.50 -1.56 -26.39
C GLU A 11 -7.87 -2.26 -26.49
N GLN A 12 -8.09 -3.11 -27.51
CA GLN A 12 -9.37 -3.82 -27.72
C GLN A 12 -9.63 -4.86 -26.63
N VAL A 13 -8.57 -5.45 -26.09
CA VAL A 13 -8.69 -6.43 -25.01
C VAL A 13 -8.89 -5.75 -23.68
N TRP A 14 -8.26 -4.61 -23.44
CA TRP A 14 -8.54 -3.75 -22.29
C TRP A 14 -10.01 -3.31 -22.27
N THR A 15 -10.55 -2.82 -23.39
CA THR A 15 -11.98 -2.49 -23.50
C THR A 15 -12.90 -3.69 -23.29
N LYS A 16 -12.52 -4.89 -23.74
CA LYS A 16 -13.29 -6.12 -23.52
C LYS A 16 -13.24 -6.59 -22.06
N LEU A 17 -12.06 -6.57 -21.45
CA LEU A 17 -11.80 -6.96 -20.06
C LEU A 17 -12.58 -6.08 -19.08
N LEU A 18 -12.60 -4.76 -19.35
CA LEU A 18 -13.38 -3.78 -18.60
C LEU A 18 -14.86 -4.17 -18.53
N LYS A 19 -15.46 -4.52 -19.67
CA LYS A 19 -16.88 -4.93 -19.77
C LYS A 19 -17.17 -6.30 -19.14
N GLU A 20 -16.22 -7.23 -19.15
CA GLU A 20 -16.38 -8.56 -18.54
C GLU A 20 -16.30 -8.53 -17.01
N ILE A 21 -15.52 -7.61 -16.44
CA ILE A 21 -15.34 -7.46 -14.99
C ILE A 21 -16.48 -6.68 -14.33
N GLU A 22 -17.01 -5.64 -14.98
CA GLU A 22 -18.16 -4.87 -14.51
C GLU A 22 -19.37 -5.78 -14.16
N ASN A 23 -19.56 -6.86 -14.92
CA ASN A 23 -20.67 -7.79 -14.74
C ASN A 23 -20.48 -8.83 -13.61
N ASN A 24 -19.32 -8.87 -12.94
CA ASN A 24 -18.94 -9.94 -12.00
C ASN A 24 -18.63 -9.47 -10.57
N VAL A 25 -18.79 -8.20 -10.24
CA VAL A 25 -18.60 -7.73 -8.86
C VAL A 25 -19.75 -8.27 -7.99
N SER A 26 -19.45 -9.28 -7.17
CA SER A 26 -20.43 -9.84 -6.26
C SER A 26 -20.79 -8.83 -5.17
N ASN A 27 -21.98 -8.25 -5.25
CA ASN A 27 -22.59 -7.39 -4.22
C ASN A 27 -22.83 -8.11 -2.87
N SER A 28 -22.43 -9.38 -2.73
CA SER A 28 -22.62 -10.15 -1.50
C SER A 28 -21.45 -10.05 -0.51
N LYS A 29 -20.32 -9.45 -0.88
CA LYS A 29 -19.13 -9.38 -0.02
C LYS A 29 -19.24 -8.25 1.01
N ARG A 30 -18.63 -8.48 2.17
CA ARG A 30 -18.51 -7.53 3.28
C ARG A 30 -17.12 -7.65 3.89
N PHE A 31 -16.37 -6.56 3.94
CA PHE A 31 -14.97 -6.57 4.35
C PHE A 31 -14.78 -6.04 5.76
N ALA A 32 -13.91 -6.69 6.53
CA ALA A 32 -13.31 -6.10 7.72
C ALA A 32 -11.81 -5.90 7.48
N ILE A 33 -11.31 -4.68 7.66
CA ILE A 33 -9.96 -4.29 7.26
C ILE A 33 -9.26 -3.64 8.45
N GLY A 34 -7.99 -3.96 8.69
CA GLY A 34 -7.15 -3.24 9.64
C GLY A 34 -5.69 -3.21 9.22
N TYR A 35 -4.82 -2.38 9.80
CA TYR A 35 -5.11 -1.54 10.97
C TYR A 35 -4.77 -0.06 10.83
N ASN A 36 -4.06 0.36 9.78
CA ASN A 36 -3.59 1.74 9.66
C ASN A 36 -4.51 2.61 8.78
N VAL A 37 -4.93 3.73 9.35
CA VAL A 37 -5.56 4.83 8.65
C VAL A 37 -4.98 6.12 9.22
N ASN A 38 -4.59 7.04 8.35
CA ASN A 38 -3.93 8.28 8.74
C ASN A 38 -4.25 9.37 7.72
N LEU A 39 -3.94 10.61 8.08
CA LEU A 39 -4.07 11.80 7.25
C LEU A 39 -2.71 12.10 6.63
N ASP A 40 -2.61 11.92 5.32
CA ASP A 40 -1.44 12.33 4.56
C ASP A 40 -1.52 13.82 4.25
N VAL A 41 -0.47 14.56 4.58
CA VAL A 41 -0.32 15.98 4.27
C VAL A 41 0.78 16.11 3.23
N VAL A 42 0.40 16.37 1.99
CA VAL A 42 1.35 16.55 0.89
C VAL A 42 1.76 18.00 0.81
N LEU A 43 3.07 18.25 0.87
CA LEU A 43 3.61 19.61 0.88
C LEU A 43 5.02 19.68 0.24
N PRO A 44 5.42 20.83 -0.32
CA PRO A 44 6.72 21.00 -0.97
C PRO A 44 7.87 20.98 0.06
N ALA A 45 8.73 19.97 -0.05
CA ALA A 45 9.81 19.72 0.92
C ALA A 45 10.78 20.90 1.05
N VAL A 46 11.21 21.44 -0.10
CA VAL A 46 12.22 22.51 -0.14
C VAL A 46 11.68 23.79 0.47
N ASP A 47 10.44 24.16 0.16
CA ASP A 47 9.81 25.37 0.70
C ASP A 47 9.57 25.22 2.21
N PHE A 48 9.11 24.04 2.65
CA PHE A 48 8.93 23.72 4.06
C PHE A 48 10.22 23.90 4.86
N PHE A 49 11.32 23.27 4.44
CA PHE A 49 12.58 23.36 5.18
C PHE A 49 13.20 24.75 5.09
N ASN A 50 13.24 25.39 3.92
CA ASN A 50 13.82 26.73 3.76
C ASN A 50 13.09 27.76 4.63
N LYS A 51 11.77 27.75 4.61
CA LYS A 51 10.97 28.69 5.41
C LYS A 51 11.12 28.41 6.91
N TYR A 52 11.18 27.14 7.32
CA TYR A 52 11.42 26.79 8.73
C TYR A 52 12.79 27.27 9.19
N ILE A 53 13.83 27.07 8.39
CA ILE A 53 15.21 27.50 8.65
C ILE A 53 15.28 29.03 8.79
N GLU A 54 14.69 29.77 7.85
CA GLU A 54 14.66 31.23 7.86
C GLU A 54 13.96 31.78 9.11
N MET A 55 12.75 31.30 9.41
CA MET A 55 11.96 31.79 10.55
C MET A 55 12.59 31.47 11.92
N ASN A 56 13.43 30.43 11.99
CA ASN A 56 14.10 30.01 13.23
C ASN A 56 15.59 30.40 13.28
N ASN A 57 16.10 31.14 12.28
CA ASN A 57 17.50 31.55 12.16
C ASN A 57 18.49 30.38 12.31
N LEU A 58 18.22 29.25 11.66
CA LEU A 58 19.07 28.06 11.73
C LEU A 58 20.24 28.15 10.75
N ASP A 59 21.45 27.84 11.19
CA ASP A 59 22.61 27.64 10.30
C ASP A 59 22.75 26.16 9.93
N ILE A 60 22.49 25.85 8.66
CA ILE A 60 22.58 24.48 8.12
C ILE A 60 23.84 24.23 7.29
N SER A 61 24.76 25.21 7.22
CA SER A 61 25.96 25.14 6.37
C SER A 61 26.91 24.02 6.78
N THR A 62 26.95 23.70 8.07
CA THR A 62 27.81 22.66 8.66
C THR A 62 27.13 21.29 8.76
N LEU A 63 25.81 21.20 8.51
CA LEU A 63 25.07 19.95 8.63
C LEU A 63 25.42 18.98 7.49
N GLU A 64 25.89 17.80 7.84
CA GLU A 64 26.23 16.76 6.87
C GLU A 64 24.97 16.01 6.38
N ALA A 65 25.02 15.53 5.13
CA ALA A 65 23.99 14.63 4.60
C ALA A 65 24.20 13.23 5.19
N LYS A 66 23.51 12.93 6.29
CA LYS A 66 23.72 11.70 7.08
C LYS A 66 22.39 11.12 7.57
N ASP A 67 22.25 9.81 7.44
CA ASP A 67 21.12 9.07 8.03
C ASP A 67 21.34 8.85 9.53
N CYS A 68 20.26 8.85 10.30
CA CYS A 68 20.28 8.53 11.72
C CYS A 68 19.11 7.62 12.07
N LYS A 69 19.24 6.90 13.20
CA LYS A 69 18.19 5.98 13.68
C LYS A 69 17.02 6.71 14.34
N GLU A 70 17.32 7.79 15.04
CA GLU A 70 16.37 8.56 15.83
C GLU A 70 16.43 10.02 15.40
N ILE A 71 15.27 10.60 15.10
CA ILE A 71 15.14 12.01 14.76
C ILE A 71 14.57 12.72 15.99
N THR A 72 15.45 13.38 16.74
CA THR A 72 15.09 14.07 17.99
C THR A 72 15.18 15.59 17.87
N THR A 73 15.95 16.08 16.90
CA THR A 73 16.17 17.50 16.64
C THR A 73 15.83 17.87 15.19
N ILE A 74 15.70 19.18 14.92
CA ILE A 74 15.50 19.65 13.55
C ILE A 74 16.75 19.43 12.69
N GLU A 75 17.93 19.51 13.31
CA GLU A 75 19.21 19.25 12.68
C GLU A 75 19.34 17.78 12.25
N ASP A 76 18.87 16.83 13.08
CA ASP A 76 18.77 15.41 12.70
C ASP A 76 17.88 15.26 11.47
N LEU A 77 16.68 15.86 11.51
CA LEU A 77 15.70 15.76 10.43
C LEU A 77 16.25 16.33 9.11
N ILE A 78 16.90 17.49 9.16
CA ILE A 78 17.52 18.13 7.99
C ILE A 78 18.67 17.25 7.46
N SER A 79 19.51 16.70 8.33
CA SER A 79 20.63 15.83 7.93
C SER A 79 20.14 14.56 7.22
N VAL A 80 19.09 13.92 7.76
CA VAL A 80 18.46 12.74 7.17
C VAL A 80 17.77 13.10 5.85
N PHE A 81 17.04 14.22 5.80
CA PHE A 81 16.44 14.69 4.56
C PHE A 81 17.52 14.92 3.48
N LYS A 82 18.63 15.61 3.80
CA LYS A 82 19.76 15.80 2.88
C LYS A 82 20.32 14.47 2.38
N PHE A 83 20.45 13.47 3.24
CA PHE A 83 20.94 12.14 2.88
C PHE A 83 20.08 11.47 1.80
N HIS A 84 18.75 11.51 1.95
CA HIS A 84 17.83 10.92 0.97
C HIS A 84 17.66 11.79 -0.27
N PHE A 85 17.63 13.12 -0.10
CA PHE A 85 17.46 14.09 -1.17
C PHE A 85 18.58 14.03 -2.20
N LYS A 86 19.84 13.89 -1.76
CA LYS A 86 21.01 13.80 -2.63
C LYS A 86 20.87 12.72 -3.71
N ASP A 87 20.39 11.55 -3.31
CA ASP A 87 20.27 10.38 -4.19
C ASP A 87 18.83 10.18 -4.70
N GLY A 88 17.92 11.12 -4.38
CA GLY A 88 16.50 11.01 -4.66
C GLY A 88 15.89 9.71 -4.15
N ARG A 89 16.28 9.23 -2.96
CA ARG A 89 15.76 7.98 -2.37
C ARG A 89 14.41 8.25 -1.69
N ALA A 90 13.43 7.39 -1.92
CA ALA A 90 12.23 7.40 -1.11
C ALA A 90 12.61 6.95 0.30
N ALA A 91 12.04 7.60 1.31
CA ALA A 91 12.22 7.19 2.70
C ALA A 91 11.04 7.64 3.53
N GLU A 92 10.77 6.84 4.55
CA GLU A 92 9.85 7.15 5.63
C GLU A 92 10.64 7.11 6.94
N ARG A 93 10.40 8.09 7.81
CA ARG A 93 11.12 8.24 9.08
C ARG A 93 10.16 8.60 10.20
N PHE A 94 10.38 7.95 11.34
CA PHE A 94 9.67 8.26 12.57
C PHE A 94 10.40 9.38 13.31
N VAL A 95 9.72 10.50 13.56
CA VAL A 95 10.25 11.60 14.39
C VAL A 95 10.01 11.22 15.84
N THR A 96 11.08 10.86 16.56
CA THR A 96 10.99 10.33 17.93
C THR A 96 10.52 11.39 18.92
N ASP A 97 10.96 12.64 18.75
CA ASP A 97 10.54 13.74 19.64
C ASP A 97 9.16 14.29 19.24
N SER A 98 8.13 13.93 20.01
CA SER A 98 6.75 14.39 19.77
C SER A 98 6.59 15.92 19.85
N LYS A 99 7.45 16.64 20.60
CA LYS A 99 7.39 18.10 20.69
C LYS A 99 7.88 18.75 19.41
N LEU A 100 8.97 18.25 18.83
CA LEU A 100 9.47 18.63 17.52
C LEU A 100 8.41 18.34 16.46
N TYR A 101 7.84 17.13 16.45
CA TYR A 101 6.79 16.81 15.48
C TYR A 101 5.57 17.73 15.60
N LYS A 102 5.15 18.06 16.83
CA LYS A 102 4.09 19.05 17.07
C LYS A 102 4.44 20.43 16.50
N LYS A 103 5.69 20.89 16.67
CA LYS A 103 6.15 22.17 16.09
C LYS A 103 6.11 22.15 14.56
N LEU A 104 6.60 21.07 13.94
CA LEU A 104 6.62 20.91 12.48
C LEU A 104 5.20 20.89 11.89
N THR A 105 4.29 20.23 12.60
CA THR A 105 2.89 20.12 12.18
C THR A 105 2.14 21.44 12.33
N THR A 106 2.28 22.17 13.45
CA THR A 106 1.77 23.55 13.54
C THR A 106 2.38 24.45 12.47
N PHE A 107 3.68 24.31 12.22
CA PHE A 107 4.38 25.13 11.24
C PHE A 107 3.84 24.96 9.82
N PHE A 108 3.66 23.74 9.30
CA PHE A 108 3.20 23.58 7.92
C PHE A 108 1.80 24.16 7.72
N ILE A 109 0.91 24.00 8.70
CA ILE A 109 -0.49 24.45 8.58
C ILE A 109 -0.53 25.97 8.39
N GLU A 110 0.28 26.69 9.15
CA GLU A 110 0.30 28.15 9.14
C GLU A 110 1.10 28.75 7.97
N ASN A 111 2.11 28.02 7.46
CA ASN A 111 3.16 28.62 6.66
C ASN A 111 3.34 28.04 5.27
N ILE A 112 2.81 26.85 4.97
CA ILE A 112 3.14 26.11 3.76
C ILE A 112 1.87 25.68 3.03
N ASP A 113 1.85 25.85 1.71
CA ASP A 113 0.79 25.30 0.87
C ASP A 113 0.78 23.78 0.95
N HIS A 114 -0.37 23.20 1.27
CA HIS A 114 -0.49 21.76 1.53
C HIS A 114 -1.82 21.19 1.03
N LYS A 115 -1.86 19.87 0.89
CA LYS A 115 -3.07 19.12 0.55
C LYS A 115 -3.28 17.97 1.52
N PHE A 116 -4.51 17.85 2.01
CA PHE A 116 -4.94 16.74 2.83
C PHE A 116 -5.43 15.58 1.96
N LEU A 117 -4.88 14.40 2.17
CA LEU A 117 -5.25 13.16 1.49
C LEU A 117 -5.52 12.06 2.52
N LEU A 118 -6.39 11.13 2.17
CA LEU A 118 -6.54 9.89 2.92
C LEU A 118 -5.27 9.05 2.76
N GLY A 119 -4.68 8.64 3.88
CA GLY A 119 -3.52 7.78 3.95
C GLY A 119 -3.78 6.50 4.74
N GLY A 120 -2.76 5.65 4.76
CA GLY A 120 -2.76 4.36 5.44
C GLY A 120 -3.36 3.25 4.57
N ASN A 121 -2.65 2.13 4.47
CA ASN A 121 -3.00 1.01 3.59
C ASN A 121 -4.43 0.52 3.85
N ALA A 122 -4.80 0.31 5.12
CA ALA A 122 -6.16 -0.13 5.46
C ALA A 122 -7.21 0.93 5.11
N GLY A 123 -6.93 2.21 5.37
CA GLY A 123 -7.79 3.33 4.99
C GLY A 123 -8.03 3.42 3.49
N LEU A 124 -6.96 3.33 2.70
CA LEU A 124 -6.99 3.37 1.23
C LEU A 124 -7.76 2.19 0.64
N MET A 125 -7.52 0.97 1.14
CA MET A 125 -8.27 -0.22 0.73
C MET A 125 -9.76 -0.13 1.08
N ALA A 126 -10.08 0.33 2.30
CA ALA A 126 -11.46 0.51 2.74
C ALA A 126 -12.23 1.51 1.88
N ASN A 127 -11.57 2.62 1.52
CA ASN A 127 -12.15 3.64 0.65
C ASN A 127 -12.39 3.09 -0.75
N SER A 128 -11.41 2.39 -1.34
CA SER A 128 -11.53 1.78 -2.66
C SER A 128 -12.67 0.76 -2.72
N LEU A 129 -12.86 -0.07 -1.70
CA LEU A 129 -13.99 -1.00 -1.63
C LEU A 129 -15.34 -0.28 -1.50
N SER A 130 -15.40 0.74 -0.66
CA SER A 130 -16.64 1.48 -0.41
C SER A 130 -17.09 2.31 -1.61
N GLU A 131 -16.15 2.82 -2.43
CA GLU A 131 -16.42 3.42 -3.74
C GLU A 131 -17.15 2.44 -4.68
N ASN A 132 -16.82 1.14 -4.60
CA ASN A 132 -17.50 0.06 -5.32
C ASN A 132 -18.80 -0.41 -4.63
N GLY A 133 -19.29 0.32 -3.63
CA GLY A 133 -20.52 -0.01 -2.90
C GLY A 133 -20.41 -1.16 -1.90
N ILE A 134 -19.21 -1.70 -1.67
CA ILE A 134 -18.99 -2.82 -0.76
C ILE A 134 -18.96 -2.31 0.69
N PRO A 135 -19.72 -2.91 1.63
CA PRO A 135 -19.67 -2.53 3.04
C PRO A 135 -18.32 -2.87 3.68
N VAL A 136 -17.77 -1.93 4.44
CA VAL A 136 -16.46 -2.08 5.10
C VAL A 136 -16.52 -1.68 6.57
N LEU A 137 -15.98 -2.54 7.45
CA LEU A 137 -15.58 -2.18 8.82
C LEU A 137 -14.06 -1.96 8.84
N LEU A 138 -13.62 -0.74 9.15
CA LEU A 138 -12.20 -0.38 9.19
C LEU A 138 -11.70 -0.22 10.63
N ALA A 139 -10.75 -1.06 11.04
CA ALA A 139 -9.97 -0.84 12.24
C ALA A 139 -9.16 0.45 12.10
N GLY A 140 -9.46 1.44 12.92
CA GLY A 140 -8.88 2.76 12.78
C GLY A 140 -9.56 3.76 13.69
N ILE A 141 -8.98 4.94 13.74
CA ILE A 141 -9.63 6.13 14.29
C ILE A 141 -9.60 7.17 13.18
N LYS A 142 -10.71 7.89 13.03
CA LYS A 142 -10.79 9.05 12.15
C LYS A 142 -10.92 10.30 13.01
N GLY A 143 -10.06 11.28 12.78
CA GLY A 143 -10.30 12.61 13.27
C GLY A 143 -11.23 13.39 12.33
N PRO A 144 -11.50 14.67 12.65
CA PRO A 144 -12.42 15.51 11.89
C PRO A 144 -12.08 15.69 10.40
N ILE A 145 -10.80 15.67 10.00
CA ILE A 145 -10.43 15.78 8.58
C ILE A 145 -10.64 14.45 7.88
N LEU A 146 -10.16 13.34 8.46
CA LEU A 146 -10.35 12.02 7.86
C LEU A 146 -11.83 11.65 7.73
N GLU A 147 -12.69 12.09 8.65
CA GLU A 147 -14.14 11.90 8.53
C GLU A 147 -14.73 12.50 7.24
N LYS A 148 -14.15 13.59 6.74
CA LYS A 148 -14.60 14.24 5.49
C LYS A 148 -14.00 13.58 4.26
N LEU A 149 -12.79 13.03 4.37
CA LEU A 149 -12.06 12.41 3.26
C LEU A 149 -12.45 10.95 3.04
N ILE A 150 -12.76 10.22 4.10
CA ILE A 150 -13.13 8.81 4.00
C ILE A 150 -14.57 8.63 3.53
N HIS A 151 -14.79 7.61 2.71
CA HIS A 151 -16.10 7.30 2.17
C HIS A 151 -17.12 7.03 3.30
N LYS A 152 -18.30 7.66 3.22
CA LYS A 152 -19.33 7.64 4.29
C LYS A 152 -19.88 6.25 4.63
N LYS A 153 -19.71 5.27 3.74
CA LYS A 153 -20.10 3.86 3.95
C LYS A 153 -19.05 3.06 4.73
N VAL A 154 -17.86 3.61 5.00
CA VAL A 154 -16.88 2.96 5.87
C VAL A 154 -17.35 3.09 7.30
N GLU A 155 -17.64 1.95 7.91
CA GLU A 155 -17.92 1.84 9.34
C GLU A 155 -16.61 1.78 10.12
N PHE A 156 -16.56 2.48 11.23
CA PHE A 156 -15.45 2.39 12.18
C PHE A 156 -15.95 1.72 13.45
N PRO A 157 -15.08 0.99 14.16
CA PRO A 157 -15.44 0.45 15.44
C PRO A 157 -15.93 1.55 16.37
N LYS A 158 -17.11 1.36 16.97
CA LYS A 158 -17.66 2.32 17.95
C LYS A 158 -16.71 2.40 19.15
N CYS A 159 -15.98 3.50 19.27
CA CYS A 159 -15.47 3.96 20.56
C CYS A 159 -16.65 4.61 21.30
N GLU A 160 -17.00 4.13 22.49
CA GLU A 160 -17.89 4.85 23.39
C GLU A 160 -17.16 6.08 23.96
N PHE A 161 -16.82 7.05 23.12
CA PHE A 161 -16.34 8.36 23.55
C PHE A 161 -16.94 9.42 22.65
N VAL A 162 -18.09 9.93 23.09
CA VAL A 162 -18.84 11.01 22.48
C VAL A 162 -18.34 12.32 23.07
N GLY A 163 -17.49 13.02 22.31
CA GLY A 163 -17.50 14.48 22.33
C GLY A 163 -18.48 14.91 21.24
N GLU A 164 -19.70 15.26 21.63
CA GLU A 164 -20.74 15.77 20.75
C GLU A 164 -20.28 17.03 20.01
N GLU A 165 -20.75 17.15 18.76
CA GLU A 165 -20.71 18.33 17.87
C GLU A 165 -19.42 18.65 17.13
N THR A 166 -19.35 18.24 15.85
CA THR A 166 -19.00 19.18 14.78
C THR A 166 -19.79 18.87 13.51
N LYS A 167 -20.93 19.56 13.35
CA LYS A 167 -21.64 19.65 12.08
C LYS A 167 -20.79 20.47 11.09
N LYS A 168 -20.71 19.99 9.85
CA LYS A 168 -20.36 20.69 8.60
C LYS A 168 -19.88 22.14 8.75
N GLU A 169 -18.58 22.34 8.95
CA GLU A 169 -17.95 23.66 8.75
C GLU A 169 -16.70 23.59 7.86
N ASN A 170 -16.48 24.71 7.16
CA ASN A 170 -15.52 24.93 6.07
C ASN A 170 -14.09 24.51 6.45
N GLN A 171 -13.30 24.00 5.49
CA GLN A 171 -11.93 23.50 5.70
C GLN A 171 -11.05 24.48 6.50
N GLN A 172 -11.12 25.78 6.17
CA GLN A 172 -10.38 26.85 6.87
C GLN A 172 -10.72 27.00 8.36
N LYS A 173 -11.97 26.74 8.77
CA LYS A 173 -12.36 26.78 10.20
C LYS A 173 -11.85 25.54 10.95
N LEU A 174 -11.80 24.40 10.28
CA LEU A 174 -11.23 23.18 10.84
C LEU A 174 -9.72 23.34 11.02
N GLU A 175 -9.02 23.80 9.99
CA GLU A 175 -7.58 24.14 10.04
C GLU A 175 -7.30 25.11 11.19
N LYS A 176 -8.12 26.17 11.32
CA LYS A 176 -8.05 27.12 12.44
C LYS A 176 -8.27 26.45 13.80
N TRP A 177 -9.24 25.53 13.92
CA TRP A 177 -9.47 24.77 15.15
C TRP A 177 -8.27 23.86 15.50
N TYR A 178 -7.63 23.21 14.53
CA TYR A 178 -6.40 22.42 14.75
C TYR A 178 -5.21 23.28 15.18
N ILE A 179 -5.09 24.50 14.65
CA ILE A 179 -4.07 25.48 15.06
C ILE A 179 -4.34 25.93 16.51
N GLU A 180 -5.59 26.27 16.84
CA GLU A 180 -5.97 26.86 18.13
C GLU A 180 -5.98 25.87 19.29
N ASN A 181 -6.39 24.62 19.06
CA ASN A 181 -6.45 23.59 20.10
C ASN A 181 -5.17 22.73 20.14
N GLY A 182 -4.30 22.92 19.15
CA GLY A 182 -3.13 22.09 18.91
C GLY A 182 -3.51 20.67 18.49
N ILE A 183 -2.52 19.95 17.95
CA ILE A 183 -2.60 18.49 17.85
C ILE A 183 -2.51 17.97 19.28
N GLU A 184 -3.64 17.85 19.96
CA GLU A 184 -3.73 16.95 21.10
C GLU A 184 -3.64 15.55 20.52
N PHE A 185 -2.45 14.95 20.63
CA PHE A 185 -2.21 13.53 20.39
C PHE A 185 -3.10 12.74 21.33
N GLY A 186 -4.31 12.45 20.87
CA GLY A 186 -5.32 11.72 21.60
C GLY A 186 -5.98 10.72 20.68
N GLU A 187 -6.73 9.80 21.28
CA GLU A 187 -7.48 8.76 20.55
C GLU A 187 -8.61 9.34 19.66
N ASN A 188 -8.72 10.66 19.50
CA ASN A 188 -9.72 11.33 18.66
C ASN A 188 -9.10 12.30 17.62
N SER A 189 -7.77 12.39 17.52
CA SER A 189 -7.09 13.24 16.53
C SER A 189 -6.68 12.43 15.29
N ASP A 190 -6.71 13.07 14.13
CA ASP A 190 -6.12 12.50 12.90
C ASP A 190 -4.64 12.19 13.14
N GLN A 191 -4.21 10.98 12.78
CA GLN A 191 -2.78 10.66 12.76
C GLN A 191 -2.16 11.30 11.52
N ILE A 192 -1.30 12.29 11.70
CA ILE A 192 -0.75 13.08 10.58
C ILE A 192 0.55 12.47 10.10
N HIS A 193 0.69 12.29 8.79
CA HIS A 193 1.93 11.93 8.11
C HIS A 193 2.28 13.03 7.11
N LEU A 194 3.47 13.62 7.21
CA LEU A 194 3.91 14.66 6.28
C LEU A 194 4.63 14.03 5.10
N ILE A 195 4.08 14.21 3.90
CA ILE A 195 4.64 13.76 2.63
C ILE A 195 5.36 14.96 1.99
N LEU A 196 6.68 15.03 2.21
CA LEU A 196 7.54 16.12 1.73
C LEU A 196 8.01 15.80 0.31
N GLU A 197 7.34 16.37 -0.70
CA GLU A 197 7.65 16.14 -2.11
C GLU A 197 8.71 17.11 -2.65
N TYR A 198 9.57 16.60 -3.53
CA TYR A 198 10.55 17.39 -4.26
C TYR A 198 10.70 16.89 -5.70
N LYS A 199 10.97 17.82 -6.61
CA LYS A 199 11.13 17.54 -8.04
C LYS A 199 12.59 17.33 -8.40
N GLU A 200 12.83 16.61 -9.49
CA GLU A 200 14.14 16.59 -10.14
C GLU A 200 14.65 18.03 -10.37
N GLY A 201 15.93 18.26 -10.11
CA GLY A 201 16.57 19.57 -10.25
C GLY A 201 16.30 20.55 -9.10
N SER A 202 15.46 20.20 -8.11
CA SER A 202 15.30 21.05 -6.92
C SER A 202 16.61 21.16 -6.15
N SER A 203 16.89 22.34 -5.58
CA SER A 203 18.11 22.59 -4.79
C SER A 203 17.79 22.82 -3.32
N PHE A 204 18.54 22.16 -2.43
CA PHE A 204 18.42 22.31 -0.98
C PHE A 204 19.77 22.07 -0.29
N GLY A 205 20.19 22.99 0.59
CA GLY A 205 21.40 22.81 1.42
C GLY A 205 22.68 22.49 0.65
N GLY A 206 22.85 23.08 -0.55
CA GLY A 206 23.99 22.83 -1.45
C GLY A 206 23.90 21.55 -2.29
N LEU A 207 22.78 20.83 -2.22
CA LEU A 207 22.52 19.60 -2.97
C LEU A 207 21.46 19.85 -4.06
N THR A 208 21.46 19.01 -5.08
CA THR A 208 20.44 18.99 -6.13
C THR A 208 19.85 17.59 -6.26
N ALA A 209 18.52 17.49 -6.30
CA ALA A 209 17.83 16.22 -6.43
C ALA A 209 17.99 15.65 -7.85
N GLY A 210 18.50 14.42 -7.96
CA GLY A 210 18.69 13.74 -9.25
C GLY A 210 17.41 13.14 -9.87
N ARG A 211 16.30 13.11 -9.13
CA ARG A 211 14.97 12.70 -9.61
C ARG A 211 13.87 13.22 -8.69
N THR A 212 12.64 13.26 -9.21
CA THR A 212 11.43 13.55 -8.41
C THR A 212 11.18 12.43 -7.41
N ASN A 213 10.98 12.78 -6.13
CA ASN A 213 10.62 11.82 -5.09
C ASN A 213 9.97 12.50 -3.87
N ARG A 214 9.75 11.72 -2.81
CA ARG A 214 9.13 12.15 -1.55
C ARG A 214 9.91 11.64 -0.35
N PHE A 215 9.85 12.39 0.75
CA PHE A 215 10.35 12.02 2.06
C PHE A 215 9.20 12.10 3.07
N ILE A 216 8.92 11.01 3.77
CA ILE A 216 7.75 10.90 4.66
C ILE A 216 8.23 10.99 6.11
N ILE A 217 7.56 11.82 6.91
CA ILE A 217 7.76 11.84 8.36
C ILE A 217 6.45 11.71 9.13
N SER A 218 6.51 10.98 10.24
CA SER A 218 5.37 10.80 11.14
C SER A 218 5.83 10.68 12.60
N ASN A 219 4.90 10.89 13.54
CA ASN A 219 5.04 10.54 14.96
C ASN A 219 3.83 9.70 15.40
N ASP A 220 3.45 8.76 14.54
CA ASP A 220 2.21 7.99 14.67
C ASP A 220 2.40 6.73 15.53
N TYR A 221 2.47 6.93 16.85
CA TYR A 221 2.52 5.80 17.79
C TYR A 221 1.23 4.99 17.83
N PHE A 222 0.10 5.57 17.40
CA PHE A 222 -1.20 4.95 17.48
C PHE A 222 -1.31 3.79 16.48
N ASN A 223 -1.03 4.05 15.21
CA ASN A 223 -0.98 3.03 14.17
C ASN A 223 0.26 2.14 14.33
N ALA A 224 1.43 2.69 14.67
CA ALA A 224 2.65 1.89 14.88
C ALA A 224 2.49 0.83 15.98
N LYS A 225 1.72 1.12 17.05
CA LYS A 225 1.40 0.17 18.12
C LYS A 225 0.07 -0.55 17.91
N MET A 226 -0.57 -0.39 16.75
CA MET A 226 -1.84 -1.04 16.36
C MET A 226 -2.91 -0.98 17.47
N LYS A 227 -3.13 0.21 18.05
CA LYS A 227 -3.98 0.40 19.23
C LYS A 227 -5.44 -0.04 19.00
N THR A 228 -5.92 0.03 17.77
CA THR A 228 -7.27 -0.39 17.36
C THR A 228 -7.48 -1.90 17.33
N MET A 229 -6.43 -2.71 17.47
CA MET A 229 -6.52 -4.16 17.30
C MET A 229 -7.52 -4.82 18.25
N LYS A 230 -7.53 -4.42 19.53
CA LYS A 230 -8.50 -4.94 20.52
C LYS A 230 -9.94 -4.52 20.22
N LEU A 231 -10.12 -3.27 19.79
CA LEU A 231 -11.44 -2.71 19.49
C LEU A 231 -12.02 -3.31 18.20
N PHE A 232 -11.18 -3.52 17.19
CA PHE A 232 -11.57 -4.22 15.97
C PHE A 232 -11.99 -5.66 16.28
N LYS A 233 -11.23 -6.36 17.12
CA LYS A 233 -11.56 -7.73 17.54
C LYS A 233 -12.93 -7.83 18.24
N SER A 234 -13.31 -6.86 19.08
CA SER A 234 -14.59 -6.93 19.79
C SER A 234 -15.81 -6.74 18.87
N GLN A 235 -15.62 -6.14 17.70
CA GLN A 235 -16.72 -5.82 16.77
C GLN A 235 -16.74 -6.66 15.50
N ILE A 236 -15.62 -7.31 15.14
CA ILE A 236 -15.55 -8.12 13.92
C ILE A 236 -16.55 -9.28 13.94
N THR A 237 -16.79 -9.90 15.10
CA THR A 237 -17.74 -11.01 15.25
C THR A 237 -19.18 -10.60 14.99
N SER A 238 -19.61 -9.44 15.50
CA SER A 238 -20.98 -8.94 15.25
C SER A 238 -21.15 -8.39 13.85
N TYR A 239 -20.07 -7.86 13.25
CA TYR A 239 -20.07 -7.37 11.87
C TYR A 239 -20.20 -8.49 10.83
N GLN A 240 -19.78 -9.72 11.16
CA GLN A 240 -19.89 -10.90 10.28
C GLN A 240 -19.32 -10.66 8.87
N PRO A 241 -18.02 -10.35 8.72
CA PRO A 241 -17.42 -10.16 7.41
C PRO A 241 -17.39 -11.46 6.61
N THR A 242 -17.37 -11.35 5.29
CA THR A 242 -17.10 -12.47 4.38
C THR A 242 -15.61 -12.57 4.03
N ASP A 243 -14.87 -11.48 4.20
CA ASP A 243 -13.46 -11.37 3.85
C ASP A 243 -12.76 -10.44 4.87
N ILE A 244 -11.54 -10.78 5.29
CA ILE A 244 -10.74 -9.98 6.22
C ILE A 244 -9.44 -9.56 5.56
N VAL A 245 -9.02 -8.32 5.80
CA VAL A 245 -7.73 -7.80 5.36
C VAL A 245 -6.95 -7.26 6.56
N ALA A 246 -5.68 -7.63 6.66
CA ALA A 246 -4.76 -7.14 7.67
C ALA A 246 -3.54 -6.47 7.03
N THR A 247 -3.09 -5.35 7.57
CA THR A 247 -1.93 -4.57 7.11
C THR A 247 -1.51 -3.57 8.20
N GLY A 248 -0.54 -2.71 7.92
CA GLY A 248 -0.09 -1.64 8.80
C GLY A 248 1.01 -2.03 9.80
N ILE A 249 1.36 -3.31 9.91
CA ILE A 249 2.39 -3.77 10.89
C ILE A 249 3.77 -3.18 10.61
N HIS A 250 4.04 -2.82 9.35
CA HIS A 250 5.27 -2.17 8.92
C HIS A 250 5.50 -0.81 9.61
N LEU A 251 4.45 -0.10 10.04
CA LEU A 251 4.60 1.14 10.80
C LEU A 251 5.28 0.93 12.16
N GLY A 252 5.29 -0.31 12.66
CA GLY A 252 6.06 -0.69 13.82
C GLY A 252 7.58 -0.66 13.60
N ASP A 253 8.08 -0.53 12.36
CA ASP A 253 9.51 -0.62 12.04
C ASP A 253 10.36 0.44 12.75
N GLY A 254 9.77 1.61 13.02
CA GLY A 254 10.40 2.70 13.79
C GLY A 254 10.40 2.50 15.32
N LEU A 255 9.73 1.46 15.84
CA LEU A 255 9.68 1.21 17.28
C LEU A 255 10.98 0.61 17.82
N GLU A 256 11.14 0.70 19.14
CA GLU A 256 12.21 0.03 19.85
C GLU A 256 12.20 -1.48 19.60
N LYS A 257 13.39 -2.10 19.67
CA LYS A 257 13.55 -3.53 19.34
C LYS A 257 12.56 -4.41 20.12
N GLN A 258 12.38 -4.17 21.42
CA GLN A 258 11.47 -4.97 22.24
C GLN A 258 10.00 -4.76 21.85
N ASP A 259 9.59 -3.51 21.62
CA ASP A 259 8.24 -3.16 21.18
C ASP A 259 7.92 -3.78 19.81
N ARG A 260 8.86 -3.77 18.85
CA ARG A 260 8.72 -4.45 17.56
C ARG A 260 8.45 -5.94 17.70
N LEU A 261 9.26 -6.62 18.51
CA LEU A 261 9.13 -8.07 18.69
C LEU A 261 7.80 -8.43 19.35
N GLN A 262 7.36 -7.65 20.33
CA GLN A 262 6.06 -7.83 20.99
C GLN A 262 4.90 -7.53 20.04
N LEU A 263 5.02 -6.50 19.19
CA LEU A 263 4.00 -6.15 18.21
C LEU A 263 3.71 -7.31 17.25
N VAL A 264 4.73 -7.98 16.72
CA VAL A 264 4.51 -9.15 15.82
C VAL A 264 3.80 -10.28 16.56
N ASP A 265 4.17 -10.55 17.81
CA ASP A 265 3.51 -11.61 18.59
C ASP A 265 2.04 -11.26 18.86
N GLN A 266 1.75 -10.02 19.26
CA GLN A 266 0.38 -9.53 19.47
C GLN A 266 -0.46 -9.58 18.18
N PHE A 267 0.12 -9.17 17.05
CA PHE A 267 -0.54 -9.21 15.75
C PHE A 267 -0.87 -10.64 15.32
N ALA A 268 0.10 -11.55 15.42
CA ALA A 268 -0.11 -12.96 15.12
C ALA A 268 -1.15 -13.61 16.05
N ASP A 269 -1.13 -13.29 17.35
CA ASP A 269 -2.13 -13.79 18.29
C ASP A 269 -3.52 -13.23 18.03
N ASN A 270 -3.62 -11.98 17.57
CA ASN A 270 -4.89 -11.43 17.14
C ASN A 270 -5.43 -12.16 15.91
N ILE A 271 -4.61 -12.42 14.89
CA ILE A 271 -4.99 -13.18 13.70
C ILE A 271 -5.52 -14.57 14.06
N LYS A 272 -4.87 -15.28 14.99
CA LYS A 272 -5.33 -16.62 15.44
C LYS A 272 -6.71 -16.61 16.09
N THR A 273 -7.19 -15.45 16.54
CA THR A 273 -8.51 -15.33 17.19
C THR A 273 -9.63 -14.98 16.22
N LEU A 274 -9.30 -14.71 14.96
CA LEU A 274 -10.28 -14.51 13.89
C LEU A 274 -10.89 -15.86 13.49
N ASP A 275 -12.10 -15.81 12.92
CA ASP A 275 -12.76 -17.02 12.40
C ASP A 275 -11.89 -17.65 11.30
N PRO A 276 -11.44 -18.91 11.47
CA PRO A 276 -10.52 -19.54 10.54
C PRO A 276 -11.14 -19.89 9.18
N GLU A 277 -12.46 -19.88 9.05
CA GLU A 277 -13.15 -20.16 7.78
C GLU A 277 -13.27 -18.92 6.88
N ILE A 278 -13.18 -17.71 7.46
CA ILE A 278 -13.20 -16.45 6.71
C ILE A 278 -11.81 -16.22 6.07
N PRO A 279 -11.71 -16.00 4.75
CA PRO A 279 -10.43 -15.76 4.09
C PRO A 279 -9.76 -14.48 4.63
N LEU A 280 -8.50 -14.62 5.05
CA LEU A 280 -7.66 -13.53 5.53
C LEU A 280 -6.57 -13.19 4.51
N HIS A 281 -6.59 -11.96 4.02
CA HIS A 281 -5.55 -11.40 3.19
C HIS A 281 -4.63 -10.46 3.99
N PHE A 282 -3.32 -10.57 3.79
CA PHE A 282 -2.34 -9.67 4.37
C PHE A 282 -1.73 -8.81 3.27
N GLU A 283 -1.94 -7.50 3.35
CA GLU A 283 -1.23 -6.58 2.45
C GLU A 283 0.11 -6.23 3.08
N PHE A 284 1.18 -6.70 2.43
CA PHE A 284 2.53 -6.47 2.92
C PHE A 284 3.06 -5.14 2.40
N ALA A 285 3.91 -4.49 3.19
CA ALA A 285 4.54 -3.24 2.82
C ALA A 285 5.97 -3.20 3.34
N SER A 286 6.69 -2.15 2.97
CA SER A 286 8.12 -2.01 3.21
C SER A 286 8.49 -2.07 4.71
N VAL A 287 9.43 -2.96 5.05
CA VAL A 287 10.03 -3.07 6.38
C VAL A 287 11.55 -3.04 6.22
N ALA A 288 12.22 -2.05 6.83
CA ALA A 288 13.66 -1.88 6.72
C ALA A 288 14.44 -2.72 7.75
N ASN A 289 13.89 -2.95 8.95
CA ASN A 289 14.56 -3.79 9.95
C ASN A 289 14.45 -5.28 9.60
N LEU A 290 15.59 -5.89 9.23
CA LEU A 290 15.65 -7.29 8.82
C LEU A 290 15.16 -8.27 9.91
N GLY A 291 15.43 -8.01 11.19
CA GLY A 291 14.98 -8.89 12.28
C GLY A 291 13.48 -8.79 12.53
N PHE A 292 12.90 -7.60 12.35
CA PHE A 292 11.45 -7.38 12.41
C PHE A 292 10.76 -8.04 11.21
N LEU A 293 11.28 -7.80 10.00
CA LEU A 293 10.87 -8.44 8.76
C LEU A 293 10.86 -9.97 8.88
N GLU A 294 11.97 -10.58 9.30
CA GLU A 294 12.09 -12.03 9.45
C GLU A 294 11.03 -12.57 10.42
N LYS A 295 10.79 -11.87 11.54
CA LYS A 295 9.76 -12.27 12.50
C LYS A 295 8.36 -12.17 11.90
N ILE A 296 8.04 -11.10 11.15
CA ILE A 296 6.76 -10.96 10.44
C ILE A 296 6.56 -12.14 9.48
N LEU A 297 7.54 -12.39 8.60
CA LEU A 297 7.46 -13.46 7.61
C LEU A 297 7.20 -14.82 8.26
N ASN A 298 7.91 -15.15 9.33
CA ASN A 298 7.80 -16.46 9.98
C ASN A 298 6.58 -16.60 10.91
N LYS A 299 6.03 -15.51 11.44
CA LYS A 299 4.88 -15.55 12.39
C LYS A 299 3.54 -15.26 11.73
N VAL A 300 3.51 -14.45 10.67
CA VAL A 300 2.28 -13.97 10.04
C VAL A 300 1.92 -14.79 8.82
N LEU A 301 2.86 -15.02 7.88
CA LEU A 301 2.56 -15.74 6.64
C LEU A 301 1.92 -17.13 6.85
N PRO A 302 2.31 -17.94 7.86
CA PRO A 302 1.64 -19.21 8.12
C PRO A 302 0.15 -19.12 8.51
N LEU A 303 -0.30 -17.95 8.98
CA LEU A 303 -1.62 -17.76 9.59
C LEU A 303 -2.67 -17.16 8.65
N ILE A 304 -2.25 -16.73 7.47
CA ILE A 304 -3.07 -16.00 6.50
C ILE A 304 -3.37 -16.90 5.30
N ASP A 305 -4.48 -16.64 4.61
CA ASP A 305 -4.81 -17.40 3.39
C ASP A 305 -4.14 -16.78 2.15
N SER A 306 -4.02 -15.45 2.13
CA SER A 306 -3.48 -14.72 1.00
C SER A 306 -2.56 -13.57 1.40
N VAL A 307 -1.55 -13.26 0.58
CA VAL A 307 -0.69 -12.07 0.74
C VAL A 307 -0.59 -11.26 -0.55
N GLY A 308 -0.59 -9.94 -0.45
CA GLY A 308 -0.26 -8.99 -1.52
C GLY A 308 1.14 -8.42 -1.33
N ILE A 309 1.93 -8.38 -2.41
CA ILE A 309 3.35 -7.99 -2.39
C ILE A 309 3.79 -7.32 -3.70
N ASN A 310 4.68 -6.33 -3.61
CA ASN A 310 5.43 -5.81 -4.76
C ASN A 310 6.80 -6.49 -4.93
N GLU A 311 7.61 -5.98 -5.85
CA GLU A 311 8.96 -6.48 -6.11
C GLU A 311 9.97 -6.29 -4.97
N GLN A 312 9.86 -5.20 -4.20
CA GLN A 312 10.70 -4.97 -3.03
C GLN A 312 10.37 -5.98 -1.93
N GLU A 313 9.09 -6.18 -1.61
CA GLU A 313 8.69 -7.16 -0.58
C GLU A 313 8.97 -8.60 -1.02
N LEU A 314 8.78 -8.94 -2.30
CA LEU A 314 9.17 -10.26 -2.79
C LEU A 314 10.69 -10.48 -2.72
N SER A 315 11.50 -9.45 -3.00
CA SER A 315 12.96 -9.54 -2.83
C SER A 315 13.35 -9.79 -1.36
N SER A 316 12.63 -9.19 -0.41
CA SER A 316 12.77 -9.43 1.03
C SER A 316 12.43 -10.89 1.41
N ILE A 317 11.39 -11.46 0.81
CA ILE A 317 11.05 -12.89 0.98
C ILE A 317 12.15 -13.77 0.36
N ALA A 318 12.65 -13.44 -0.84
CA ALA A 318 13.73 -14.16 -1.50
C ALA A 318 15.01 -14.21 -0.64
N ILE A 319 15.37 -13.08 -0.02
CA ILE A 319 16.47 -13.01 0.96
C ILE A 319 16.21 -13.96 2.14
N SER A 320 15.00 -13.96 2.70
CA SER A 320 14.62 -14.84 3.82
C SER A 320 14.55 -16.33 3.46
N LEU A 321 14.41 -16.67 2.18
CA LEU A 321 14.48 -18.04 1.69
C LEU A 321 15.94 -18.55 1.65
N GLY A 322 16.92 -17.65 1.47
CA GLY A 322 18.34 -18.00 1.45
C GLY A 322 18.77 -18.88 0.27
N LYS A 323 18.00 -18.87 -0.83
CA LYS A 323 18.20 -19.72 -2.02
C LYS A 323 18.66 -18.98 -3.27
N TYR A 324 18.55 -17.65 -3.29
CA TYR A 324 18.75 -16.83 -4.47
C TYR A 324 20.06 -16.05 -4.38
N SER A 325 20.75 -15.88 -5.51
CA SER A 325 21.96 -15.06 -5.58
C SER A 325 21.65 -13.57 -5.43
N ASN A 326 22.67 -12.77 -5.16
CA ASN A 326 22.51 -11.31 -5.10
C ASN A 326 22.03 -10.74 -6.45
N GLU A 327 22.52 -11.27 -7.57
CA GLU A 327 22.08 -10.85 -8.92
C GLU A 327 20.61 -11.18 -9.16
N GLU A 328 20.14 -12.33 -8.70
CA GLU A 328 18.71 -12.70 -8.77
C GLU A 328 17.86 -11.77 -7.90
N ILE A 329 18.30 -11.47 -6.68
CA ILE A 329 17.61 -10.56 -5.76
C ILE A 329 17.49 -9.15 -6.36
N GLU A 330 18.56 -8.62 -6.96
CA GLU A 330 18.49 -7.33 -7.65
C GLU A 330 17.61 -7.40 -8.91
N SER A 331 17.61 -8.53 -9.63
CA SER A 331 16.76 -8.74 -10.80
C SER A 331 15.27 -8.71 -10.46
N ILE A 332 14.89 -9.21 -9.27
CA ILE A 332 13.51 -9.15 -8.77
C ILE A 332 13.05 -7.69 -8.65
N ARG A 333 13.91 -6.78 -8.19
CA ARG A 333 13.57 -5.36 -7.92
C ARG A 333 13.39 -4.50 -9.17
N ASN A 334 13.51 -5.08 -10.36
CA ASN A 334 13.24 -4.37 -11.61
C ASN A 334 11.74 -4.03 -11.75
N SER A 335 11.42 -3.00 -12.53
CA SER A 335 10.04 -2.61 -12.81
C SER A 335 9.25 -3.66 -13.61
N SER A 336 9.95 -4.55 -14.30
CA SER A 336 9.40 -5.69 -15.05
C SER A 336 10.34 -6.90 -14.90
N PRO A 337 10.35 -7.55 -13.74
CA PRO A 337 11.29 -8.64 -13.44
C PRO A 337 10.95 -9.92 -14.23
N PRO A 338 11.90 -10.87 -14.38
CA PRO A 338 11.65 -12.09 -15.14
C PRO A 338 10.53 -12.95 -14.54
N ILE A 339 9.53 -13.32 -15.35
CA ILE A 339 8.32 -14.06 -14.88
C ILE A 339 8.73 -15.40 -14.25
N LYS A 340 9.70 -16.09 -14.87
CA LYS A 340 10.21 -17.37 -14.37
C LYS A 340 10.82 -17.24 -12.97
N LEU A 341 11.60 -16.18 -12.74
CA LEU A 341 12.23 -15.93 -11.43
C LEU A 341 11.16 -15.64 -10.37
N ILE A 342 10.24 -14.72 -10.65
CA ILE A 342 9.17 -14.33 -9.73
C ILE A 342 8.28 -15.52 -9.37
N SER A 343 7.82 -16.28 -10.37
CA SER A 343 6.99 -17.47 -10.15
C SER A 343 7.72 -18.56 -9.34
N GLN A 344 9.04 -18.71 -9.52
CA GLN A 344 9.85 -19.63 -8.72
C GLN A 344 9.96 -19.16 -7.25
N VAL A 345 10.19 -17.87 -7.00
CA VAL A 345 10.24 -17.32 -5.62
C VAL A 345 8.89 -17.50 -4.92
N MET A 346 7.79 -17.25 -5.61
CA MET A 346 6.45 -17.49 -5.08
C MET A 346 6.22 -18.97 -4.78
N TYR A 347 6.60 -19.87 -5.69
CA TYR A 347 6.52 -21.31 -5.47
C TYR A 347 7.34 -21.75 -4.25
N ASP A 348 8.59 -21.31 -4.14
CA ASP A 348 9.46 -21.62 -3.01
C ASP A 348 8.94 -21.06 -1.68
N THR A 349 8.22 -19.94 -1.73
CA THR A 349 7.50 -19.39 -0.58
C THR A 349 6.35 -20.30 -0.16
N PHE A 350 5.53 -20.78 -1.11
CA PHE A 350 4.51 -21.79 -0.81
C PHE A 350 5.12 -23.07 -0.24
N SER A 351 6.24 -23.56 -0.78
CA SER A 351 6.92 -24.74 -0.26
C SER A 351 7.49 -24.54 1.15
N LYS A 352 8.04 -23.36 1.47
CA LYS A 352 8.51 -23.03 2.83
C LYS A 352 7.37 -23.08 3.86
N PHE A 353 6.18 -22.67 3.44
CA PHE A 353 4.99 -22.62 4.27
C PHE A 353 3.99 -23.72 3.91
N GLU A 354 4.49 -24.87 3.45
CA GLU A 354 3.67 -26.05 3.21
C GLU A 354 2.96 -26.48 4.50
N ASN A 355 1.71 -26.94 4.40
CA ASN A 355 0.83 -27.29 5.52
C ASN A 355 0.42 -26.11 6.42
N THR A 356 0.58 -24.87 5.97
CA THR A 356 0.03 -23.67 6.62
C THR A 356 -1.21 -23.17 5.87
N LYS A 357 -1.79 -22.03 6.28
CA LYS A 357 -2.94 -21.44 5.57
C LYS A 357 -2.58 -20.77 4.25
N LEU A 358 -1.31 -20.39 4.05
CA LEU A 358 -0.90 -19.61 2.89
C LEU A 358 -1.15 -20.38 1.60
N SER A 359 -2.07 -19.88 0.79
CA SER A 359 -2.55 -20.57 -0.41
C SER A 359 -2.74 -19.66 -1.62
N ARG A 360 -2.49 -18.35 -1.48
CA ARG A 360 -2.56 -17.37 -2.56
C ARG A 360 -1.56 -16.21 -2.36
N ILE A 361 -0.72 -15.94 -3.35
CA ILE A 361 0.18 -14.78 -3.38
C ILE A 361 -0.22 -13.92 -4.58
N HIS A 362 -0.50 -12.64 -4.35
CA HIS A 362 -0.77 -11.66 -5.39
C HIS A 362 0.45 -10.73 -5.51
N PHE A 363 1.24 -10.96 -6.55
CA PHE A 363 2.39 -10.15 -6.90
C PHE A 363 1.99 -9.05 -7.88
N HIS A 364 2.45 -7.82 -7.63
CA HIS A 364 2.21 -6.70 -8.54
C HIS A 364 3.46 -5.85 -8.74
N CYS A 365 3.82 -5.58 -9.99
CA CYS A 365 4.87 -4.64 -10.38
C CYS A 365 4.39 -3.76 -11.54
N LEU A 366 5.23 -2.79 -11.95
CA LEU A 366 4.86 -1.84 -13.01
C LEU A 366 4.61 -2.52 -14.36
N GLY A 367 5.30 -3.62 -14.67
CA GLY A 367 5.18 -4.32 -15.95
C GLY A 367 3.99 -5.28 -16.03
N TYR A 368 3.70 -6.00 -14.93
CA TYR A 368 2.65 -7.00 -14.88
C TYR A 368 2.23 -7.35 -13.46
N HIS A 369 1.08 -7.99 -13.33
CA HIS A 369 0.62 -8.62 -12.09
C HIS A 369 0.52 -10.14 -12.27
N MET A 370 0.68 -10.86 -11.17
CA MET A 370 0.60 -12.32 -11.15
C MET A 370 -0.02 -12.82 -9.84
N ILE A 371 -0.99 -13.74 -9.96
CA ILE A 371 -1.56 -14.45 -8.82
C ILE A 371 -1.12 -15.91 -8.91
N GLY A 372 -0.34 -16.37 -7.93
CA GLY A 372 -0.06 -17.78 -7.71
C GLY A 372 -0.98 -18.30 -6.62
N GLN A 373 -1.62 -19.46 -6.83
CA GLN A 373 -2.56 -20.01 -5.84
C GLN A 373 -2.64 -21.53 -5.88
N ASN A 374 -3.08 -22.12 -4.77
CA ASN A 374 -3.49 -23.51 -4.73
C ASN A 374 -4.88 -23.66 -5.40
N PRO A 375 -4.98 -24.38 -6.53
CA PRO A 375 -6.22 -24.52 -7.29
C PRO A 375 -7.28 -25.36 -6.57
N ASP A 376 -6.96 -26.12 -5.52
CA ASP A 376 -7.94 -26.86 -4.73
C ASP A 376 -8.67 -25.94 -3.71
N ILE A 377 -8.06 -24.82 -3.36
CA ILE A 377 -8.55 -23.87 -2.34
C ILE A 377 -9.24 -22.65 -2.99
N TRP A 378 -8.75 -22.20 -4.14
CA TRP A 378 -9.24 -20.98 -4.80
C TRP A 378 -9.86 -21.29 -6.17
N GLU A 379 -10.92 -20.57 -6.51
CA GLU A 379 -11.42 -20.50 -7.90
C GLU A 379 -10.41 -19.78 -8.81
N ASP A 380 -10.50 -20.00 -10.12
CA ASP A 380 -9.55 -19.43 -11.09
C ASP A 380 -9.52 -17.89 -11.01
N SER A 381 -8.33 -17.32 -10.79
CA SER A 381 -8.13 -15.90 -10.50
C SER A 381 -7.91 -15.04 -11.75
N TYR A 382 -8.45 -15.44 -12.91
CA TYR A 382 -8.35 -14.65 -14.15
C TYR A 382 -8.92 -13.24 -13.99
N ASN A 383 -10.17 -13.14 -13.54
CA ASN A 383 -10.83 -11.85 -13.33
C ASN A 383 -10.15 -11.05 -12.22
N ALA A 384 -9.62 -11.72 -11.20
CA ALA A 384 -8.90 -11.07 -10.11
C ALA A 384 -7.61 -10.37 -10.56
N VAL A 385 -6.72 -11.08 -11.27
CA VAL A 385 -5.45 -10.49 -11.73
C VAL A 385 -5.69 -9.40 -12.77
N ALA A 386 -6.69 -9.61 -13.63
CA ALA A 386 -7.16 -8.65 -14.61
C ALA A 386 -7.69 -7.36 -13.96
N ALA A 387 -8.59 -7.48 -12.98
CA ALA A 387 -9.18 -6.35 -12.27
C ALA A 387 -8.11 -5.54 -11.51
N GLY A 388 -7.14 -6.21 -10.88
CA GLY A 388 -5.99 -5.55 -10.26
C GLY A 388 -5.18 -4.74 -11.27
N SER A 389 -4.90 -5.31 -12.45
CA SER A 389 -4.19 -4.58 -13.53
C SER A 389 -4.98 -3.37 -14.03
N LEU A 390 -6.29 -3.53 -14.25
CA LEU A 390 -7.18 -2.43 -14.64
C LEU A 390 -7.14 -1.30 -13.63
N LYS A 391 -7.28 -1.63 -12.34
CA LYS A 391 -7.24 -0.66 -11.24
C LYS A 391 -5.93 0.12 -11.20
N ALA A 392 -4.79 -0.53 -11.45
CA ALA A 392 -3.50 0.15 -11.54
C ALA A 392 -3.53 1.27 -12.58
N SER A 393 -4.07 0.97 -13.76
CA SER A 393 -4.03 1.85 -14.93
C SER A 393 -5.05 3.00 -14.82
N THR A 394 -6.27 2.69 -14.36
CA THR A 394 -7.34 3.70 -14.19
C THR A 394 -7.02 4.65 -13.03
N GLN A 395 -6.61 4.13 -11.87
CA GLN A 395 -6.26 4.96 -10.72
C GLN A 395 -5.04 5.83 -11.01
N ALA A 396 -3.97 5.28 -11.62
CA ALA A 396 -2.80 6.07 -12.00
C ALA A 396 -3.18 7.22 -12.93
N SER A 397 -4.13 7.01 -13.84
CA SER A 397 -4.64 8.02 -14.76
C SER A 397 -5.61 9.01 -14.13
N GLY A 398 -6.08 8.77 -12.91
CA GLY A 398 -7.08 9.60 -12.22
C GLY A 398 -8.52 9.36 -12.67
N PHE A 399 -8.83 8.19 -13.24
CA PHE A 399 -10.17 7.82 -13.73
C PHE A 399 -10.77 6.71 -12.87
N THR A 400 -12.10 6.70 -12.73
CA THR A 400 -12.82 5.49 -12.30
C THR A 400 -12.82 4.43 -13.40
N LEU A 401 -13.30 3.23 -13.08
CA LEU A 401 -13.44 2.18 -14.08
C LEU A 401 -14.48 2.58 -15.13
N GLU A 402 -15.60 3.14 -14.69
CA GLU A 402 -16.72 3.58 -15.52
C GLU A 402 -16.28 4.72 -16.47
N GLU A 403 -15.58 5.73 -15.95
CA GLU A 403 -15.07 6.84 -16.77
C GLU A 403 -14.08 6.34 -17.85
N ALA A 404 -13.24 5.37 -17.50
CA ALA A 404 -12.32 4.75 -18.46
C ALA A 404 -13.05 3.90 -19.52
N ILE A 405 -14.17 3.27 -19.17
CA ILE A 405 -15.03 2.52 -20.11
C ILE A 405 -15.75 3.45 -21.09
N GLU A 406 -16.26 4.58 -20.59
CA GLU A 406 -16.98 5.57 -21.39
C GLU A 406 -16.06 6.30 -22.37
N MET A 407 -14.77 6.43 -22.04
CA MET A 407 -13.77 7.03 -22.91
C MET A 407 -13.31 6.05 -23.99
N GLU A 408 -13.86 6.17 -25.20
CA GLU A 408 -13.59 5.29 -26.36
C GLU A 408 -12.09 5.07 -26.64
N ASN A 409 -11.28 6.12 -26.47
CA ASN A 409 -9.84 6.10 -26.77
C ASN A 409 -8.95 6.02 -25.51
N PHE A 410 -9.49 5.67 -24.33
CA PHE A 410 -8.75 5.68 -23.06
C PHE A 410 -7.40 4.99 -23.14
N ALA A 411 -7.38 3.76 -23.68
CA ALA A 411 -6.16 2.97 -23.81
C ALA A 411 -5.11 3.66 -24.69
N THR A 412 -5.51 4.16 -25.87
CA THR A 412 -4.59 4.84 -26.81
C THR A 412 -4.06 6.17 -26.24
N GLU A 413 -4.89 6.92 -25.53
CA GLU A 413 -4.57 8.29 -25.11
C GLU A 413 -3.84 8.32 -23.77
N LYS A 414 -4.28 7.50 -22.80
CA LYS A 414 -3.79 7.55 -21.42
C LYS A 414 -2.71 6.53 -21.09
N LEU A 415 -2.64 5.40 -21.79
CA LEU A 415 -1.80 4.27 -21.41
C LEU A 415 -0.61 4.06 -22.34
N GLU A 416 0.49 3.56 -21.78
CA GLU A 416 1.70 3.21 -22.51
C GLU A 416 1.77 1.70 -22.77
N PHE A 417 1.83 1.32 -24.05
CA PHE A 417 2.04 -0.06 -24.48
C PHE A 417 3.41 -0.18 -25.11
N ASN A 418 4.38 -0.71 -24.38
CA ASN A 418 5.74 -0.94 -24.87
C ASN A 418 6.03 -2.44 -24.88
N GLU A 419 6.34 -3.01 -26.05
CA GLU A 419 6.67 -4.44 -26.20
C GLU A 419 7.79 -4.92 -25.27
N ARG A 420 8.69 -4.03 -24.82
CA ARG A 420 9.79 -4.37 -23.89
C ARG A 420 9.30 -4.64 -22.47
N SER A 421 8.23 -3.98 -22.01
CA SER A 421 7.63 -4.21 -20.68
C SER A 421 6.79 -5.49 -20.64
N TRP A 422 6.53 -6.07 -21.83
CA TRP A 422 5.64 -7.22 -22.04
C TRP A 422 6.43 -8.40 -22.58
N LYS A 423 7.74 -8.47 -22.26
CA LYS A 423 8.57 -9.61 -22.59
C LYS A 423 8.11 -10.82 -21.81
N LEU A 424 7.34 -11.65 -22.49
CA LEU A 424 6.95 -12.96 -22.01
C LEU A 424 8.19 -13.85 -22.10
N ASP A 425 8.81 -14.14 -20.95
CA ASP A 425 9.87 -15.13 -20.86
C ASP A 425 9.36 -16.52 -21.28
N GLN A 426 10.29 -17.46 -21.47
CA GLN A 426 10.01 -18.86 -21.87
C GLN A 426 9.33 -19.65 -20.73
N VAL A 427 8.11 -19.28 -20.39
CA VAL A 427 7.18 -20.05 -19.57
C VAL A 427 6.28 -20.85 -20.51
N ASN A 428 5.97 -22.10 -20.14
CA ASN A 428 5.03 -22.93 -20.89
C ASN A 428 3.60 -22.49 -20.54
N TRP A 429 3.10 -21.50 -21.28
CA TRP A 429 1.74 -20.99 -21.12
C TRP A 429 0.71 -22.02 -21.55
N ASN A 430 -0.37 -22.16 -20.78
CA ASN A 430 -1.49 -23.04 -21.10
C ASN A 430 -2.37 -22.45 -22.22
N ASN A 431 -2.31 -21.14 -22.45
CA ASN A 431 -3.05 -20.44 -23.50
C ASN A 431 -2.27 -19.24 -24.08
N ASP A 432 -2.64 -18.84 -25.29
CA ASP A 432 -2.04 -17.71 -26.03
C ASP A 432 -2.83 -16.39 -25.85
N GLY A 433 -3.68 -16.28 -24.82
CA GLY A 433 -4.47 -15.10 -24.51
C GLY A 433 -3.64 -13.92 -23.98
N ILE A 434 -4.30 -12.78 -23.76
CA ILE A 434 -3.66 -11.63 -23.09
C ILE A 434 -3.55 -11.90 -21.59
N MET A 435 -4.63 -12.38 -20.99
CA MET A 435 -4.56 -13.03 -19.68
C MET A 435 -4.07 -14.45 -19.91
N ARG A 436 -3.09 -14.88 -19.12
CA ARG A 436 -2.45 -16.18 -19.31
C ARG A 436 -2.38 -16.95 -18.02
N ASP A 437 -2.29 -18.25 -18.13
CA ASP A 437 -2.03 -19.12 -17.01
C ASP A 437 -0.96 -20.17 -17.32
N PHE A 438 -0.35 -20.69 -16.26
CA PHE A 438 0.57 -21.81 -16.29
C PHE A 438 0.59 -22.47 -14.90
N ASN A 439 1.24 -23.62 -14.80
CA ASN A 439 1.37 -24.35 -13.53
C ASN A 439 2.84 -24.55 -13.18
N ILE A 440 3.17 -24.45 -11.89
CA ILE A 440 4.40 -24.99 -11.32
C ILE A 440 3.98 -25.99 -10.25
N GLN A 441 4.18 -27.28 -10.54
CA GLN A 441 3.73 -28.39 -9.69
C GLN A 441 2.23 -28.27 -9.33
N ASN A 442 1.91 -28.17 -8.05
CA ASN A 442 0.55 -28.05 -7.51
C ASN A 442 0.03 -26.60 -7.41
N ILE A 443 0.78 -25.61 -7.88
CA ILE A 443 0.40 -24.19 -7.85
C ILE A 443 0.06 -23.72 -9.27
N LYS A 444 -1.11 -23.09 -9.40
CA LYS A 444 -1.56 -22.47 -10.65
C LYS A 444 -1.29 -20.96 -10.60
N PHE A 445 -0.75 -20.43 -11.68
CA PHE A 445 -0.39 -19.03 -11.82
C PHE A 445 -1.26 -18.36 -12.89
N PHE A 446 -1.76 -17.17 -12.59
CA PHE A 446 -2.51 -16.31 -13.50
C PHE A 446 -1.73 -15.02 -13.68
N TRP A 447 -1.61 -14.54 -14.91
CA TRP A 447 -0.79 -13.39 -15.27
C TRP A 447 -1.63 -12.38 -16.06
N ALA A 448 -1.49 -11.10 -15.70
CA ALA A 448 -2.02 -9.98 -16.45
C ALA A 448 -0.93 -8.93 -16.66
N PRO A 449 -0.75 -8.42 -17.87
CA PRO A 449 0.13 -7.29 -18.09
C PRO A 449 -0.49 -6.00 -17.55
N VAL A 450 0.35 -5.06 -17.17
CA VAL A 450 -0.05 -3.70 -16.77
C VAL A 450 0.21 -2.76 -17.93
N ALA A 451 -0.71 -1.82 -18.14
CA ALA A 451 -0.59 -0.75 -19.11
C ALA A 451 -0.37 0.57 -18.36
N PRO A 452 0.88 0.97 -18.07
CA PRO A 452 1.16 2.13 -17.24
C PRO A 452 0.54 3.41 -17.79
N CYS A 453 0.09 4.30 -16.90
CA CYS A 453 -0.36 5.62 -17.31
C CYS A 453 0.81 6.45 -17.85
N LYS A 454 0.64 7.09 -19.01
CA LYS A 454 1.66 7.98 -19.61
C LYS A 454 1.99 9.17 -18.72
N ILE A 455 0.98 9.74 -18.07
CA ILE A 455 1.10 10.92 -17.18
C ILE A 455 0.34 10.62 -15.90
N PRO A 456 0.98 9.98 -14.91
CA PRO A 456 0.31 9.58 -13.69
C PRO A 456 -0.13 10.80 -12.86
N ILE A 457 -1.39 10.78 -12.40
CA ILE A 457 -1.99 11.80 -11.53
C ILE A 457 -2.10 11.30 -10.08
N LYS A 458 -2.39 10.00 -9.88
CA LYS A 458 -2.61 9.41 -8.54
C LYS A 458 -1.96 8.03 -8.41
N THR A 459 -0.76 7.98 -7.85
CA THR A 459 0.03 6.74 -7.66
C THR A 459 0.19 6.32 -6.21
N VAL A 460 -0.17 7.19 -5.26
CA VAL A 460 -0.22 6.84 -3.83
C VAL A 460 -1.31 5.80 -3.61
N GLY A 461 -1.00 4.77 -2.82
CA GLY A 461 -1.92 3.67 -2.53
C GLY A 461 -2.23 2.74 -3.72
N LEU A 462 -1.41 2.76 -4.78
CA LEU A 462 -1.70 1.97 -5.96
C LEU A 462 -1.59 0.46 -5.68
N GLY A 463 -0.55 0.03 -4.97
CA GLY A 463 -0.39 -1.37 -4.52
C GLY A 463 -1.60 -1.85 -3.71
N ASP A 464 -1.98 -1.06 -2.69
CA ASP A 464 -3.16 -1.32 -1.87
C ASP A 464 -4.44 -1.51 -2.71
N ALA A 465 -4.68 -0.60 -3.66
CA ALA A 465 -5.83 -0.65 -4.55
C ALA A 465 -5.80 -1.86 -5.49
N ILE A 466 -4.64 -2.21 -6.05
CA ILE A 466 -4.45 -3.40 -6.89
C ILE A 466 -4.76 -4.65 -6.08
N SER A 467 -4.16 -4.75 -4.90
CA SER A 467 -4.23 -5.93 -4.06
C SER A 467 -5.65 -6.19 -3.57
N ILE A 468 -6.33 -5.16 -3.06
CA ILE A 468 -7.72 -5.28 -2.61
C ILE A 468 -8.67 -5.57 -3.77
N THR A 469 -8.45 -4.98 -4.95
CA THR A 469 -9.26 -5.25 -6.14
C THR A 469 -9.10 -6.69 -6.61
N GLY A 470 -7.87 -7.21 -6.61
CA GLY A 470 -7.62 -8.61 -6.91
C GLY A 470 -8.26 -9.54 -5.87
N PHE A 471 -8.18 -9.21 -4.59
CA PHE A 471 -8.73 -10.05 -3.53
C PHE A 471 -10.27 -10.05 -3.50
N MET A 472 -10.93 -8.91 -3.69
CA MET A 472 -12.40 -8.86 -3.78
C MET A 472 -12.95 -9.67 -4.95
N ASN A 473 -12.20 -9.77 -6.04
CA ASN A 473 -12.55 -10.57 -7.23
C ASN A 473 -12.04 -12.03 -7.16
N SER A 474 -11.47 -12.46 -6.04
CA SER A 474 -11.12 -13.86 -5.79
C SER A 474 -12.15 -14.55 -4.90
N ASN A 475 -12.41 -15.83 -5.15
CA ASN A 475 -13.30 -16.65 -4.33
C ASN A 475 -12.55 -17.86 -3.78
N LYS A 476 -12.61 -18.02 -2.45
CA LYS A 476 -12.18 -19.25 -1.79
C LYS A 476 -13.28 -20.30 -1.99
N LYS A 477 -12.91 -21.48 -2.47
CA LYS A 477 -13.85 -22.59 -2.67
C LYS A 477 -14.41 -23.00 -1.33
N LYS A 478 -15.74 -23.15 -1.26
CA LYS A 478 -16.38 -23.75 -0.09
C LYS A 478 -15.91 -25.19 0.02
N LYS A 479 -15.54 -25.63 1.23
CA LYS A 479 -15.30 -27.06 1.50
C LYS A 479 -16.56 -27.81 1.05
N LYS A 480 -16.40 -28.74 0.10
CA LYS A 480 -17.48 -29.69 -0.21
C LYS A 480 -17.61 -30.57 1.03
N ASN A 481 -18.71 -30.43 1.76
CA ASN A 481 -19.07 -31.33 2.86
C ASN A 481 -19.20 -32.76 2.37
#